data_AF-A0A7X7QD74-F1
#
_entry.id   AF-A0A7X7QD74-F1
#
_cell.length_a   1.000
_cell.length_b   1.000
_cell.length_c   1.000
_cell.angle_alpha   90.00
_cell.angle_beta   90.00
_cell.angle_gamma   90.00
#
_symmetry.space_group_name_H-M   'P 1'
#
loop_
_entity.id
_entity.type
_entity.pdbx_description
1 polymer ?
#
loop_
_entity_poly.entity_id
_entity_poly.type
_entity_poly.pdbx_seq_one_letter_code
_entity_poly.pdbx_strand_id
1 'polypeptide(L)'
;MNNRERFNRILSFEPVDHGFNYELGLWGQVLDRWHDEGMPQDVNLGSLIGGSEFFGLDRVGYLPLRVAELMPAFEEEVIEEDERYLVKRYSDGHVSRGLKEGMAHGTRLSMDQMLSFAVKDRADFEAIKHRFNAKSPARTPEWWDDIVRCLKDRDYPLALTHNGCFGLYSFLRRLMGTENACTIFYDDPDLAHEMLDFFTDYLIEVTHRALNEVEIDYFNYFEDFAFKTGPLVGPKIFRKFLLPR
;
A
#
# COMPACT_ATOMS: atom_id res chain seq x y z
N MET A 1 3.87 -30.41 -2.17
CA MET A 1 4.27 -29.01 -2.34
C MET A 1 3.37 -28.18 -1.46
N ASN A 2 3.91 -27.47 -0.47
CA ASN A 2 3.11 -26.54 0.33
C ASN A 2 2.92 -25.21 -0.43
N ASN A 3 2.11 -24.30 0.12
CA ASN A 3 1.74 -23.06 -0.54
C ASN A 3 2.94 -22.12 -0.75
N ARG A 4 3.84 -22.06 0.24
CA ARG A 4 5.09 -21.30 0.17
C ARG A 4 6.02 -21.80 -0.94
N GLU A 5 6.24 -23.12 -1.00
CA GLU A 5 7.04 -23.76 -2.05
C GLU A 5 6.45 -23.50 -3.44
N ARG A 6 5.12 -23.62 -3.59
CA ARG A 6 4.42 -23.34 -4.85
C ARG A 6 4.61 -21.90 -5.29
N PHE A 7 4.42 -20.96 -4.38
CA PHE A 7 4.59 -19.53 -4.65
C PHE A 7 6.01 -19.21 -5.13
N ASN A 8 7.03 -19.67 -4.40
CA ASN A 8 8.43 -19.43 -4.74
C ASN A 8 8.83 -20.08 -6.07
N ARG A 9 8.33 -21.27 -6.36
CA ARG A 9 8.54 -21.96 -7.66
C ARG A 9 7.91 -21.21 -8.82
N ILE A 10 6.69 -20.67 -8.66
CA ILE A 10 6.04 -19.85 -9.70
C ILE A 10 6.88 -18.61 -10.00
N LEU A 11 7.33 -17.88 -8.98
CA LEU A 11 8.17 -16.69 -9.17
C LEU A 11 9.55 -17.00 -9.76
N SER A 12 10.01 -18.24 -9.61
CA SER A 12 11.27 -18.74 -10.17
C SER A 12 11.10 -19.44 -11.53
N PHE A 13 9.89 -19.41 -12.11
CA PHE A 13 9.55 -20.07 -13.37
C PHE A 13 9.79 -21.59 -13.37
N GLU A 14 9.61 -22.23 -12.22
CA GLU A 14 9.73 -23.69 -12.05
C GLU A 14 8.38 -24.40 -12.17
N PRO A 15 8.35 -25.71 -12.51
CA PRO A 15 7.11 -26.48 -12.58
C PRO A 15 6.39 -26.55 -11.22
N VAL A 16 5.06 -26.45 -11.22
CA VAL A 16 4.20 -26.61 -10.04
C VAL A 16 3.05 -27.58 -10.29
N ASP A 17 2.41 -28.05 -9.23
CA ASP A 17 1.25 -28.93 -9.27
C ASP A 17 -0.04 -28.21 -9.73
N HIS A 18 -0.21 -26.94 -9.37
CA HIS A 18 -1.27 -26.03 -9.85
C HIS A 18 -0.86 -24.56 -9.67
N GLY A 19 -1.65 -23.63 -10.21
CA GLY A 19 -1.41 -22.19 -10.03
C GLY A 19 -1.74 -21.72 -8.61
N PHE A 20 -1.00 -20.73 -8.11
CA PHE A 20 -1.28 -20.09 -6.83
C PHE A 20 -2.45 -19.11 -6.99
N ASN A 21 -3.51 -19.31 -6.21
CA ASN A 21 -4.76 -18.59 -6.35
C ASN A 21 -4.83 -17.44 -5.34
N TYR A 22 -4.63 -16.19 -5.78
CA TYR A 22 -4.64 -15.01 -4.91
C TYR A 22 -5.48 -13.89 -5.53
N GLU A 23 -6.03 -13.01 -4.70
CA GLU A 23 -6.93 -11.93 -5.15
C GLU A 23 -6.66 -10.60 -4.41
N LEU A 24 -7.19 -9.50 -4.93
CA LEU A 24 -7.13 -8.17 -4.31
C LEU A 24 -8.29 -7.92 -3.32
N GLY A 25 -8.35 -6.69 -2.82
CA GLY A 25 -9.39 -6.25 -1.90
C GLY A 25 -10.79 -6.24 -2.52
N LEU A 26 -11.79 -6.38 -1.67
CA LEU A 26 -13.21 -6.29 -2.04
C LEU A 26 -13.76 -4.90 -1.73
N TRP A 27 -14.65 -4.42 -2.59
CA TRP A 27 -15.60 -3.38 -2.20
C TRP A 27 -16.62 -3.96 -1.23
N GLY A 28 -16.96 -3.21 -0.19
CA GLY A 28 -17.91 -3.64 0.85
C GLY A 28 -19.28 -4.00 0.30
N GLN A 29 -19.72 -3.31 -0.75
CA GLN A 29 -21.01 -3.57 -1.41
C GLN A 29 -21.09 -4.97 -2.03
N VAL A 30 -19.94 -5.58 -2.33
CA VAL A 30 -19.89 -6.95 -2.86
C VAL A 30 -20.32 -7.97 -1.80
N LEU A 31 -20.05 -7.71 -0.52
CA LEU A 31 -20.45 -8.60 0.59
C LEU A 31 -21.97 -8.71 0.69
N ASP A 32 -22.66 -7.56 0.65
CA ASP A 32 -24.12 -7.52 0.70
C ASP A 32 -24.73 -8.28 -0.49
N ARG A 33 -24.20 -8.05 -1.70
CA ARG A 33 -24.65 -8.75 -2.89
C ARG A 33 -24.43 -10.26 -2.79
N TRP A 34 -23.26 -10.70 -2.34
CA TRP A 34 -22.98 -12.13 -2.21
C TRP A 34 -23.84 -12.82 -1.16
N HIS A 35 -24.17 -12.14 -0.06
CA HIS A 35 -25.14 -12.62 0.92
C HIS A 35 -26.52 -12.82 0.30
N ASP A 36 -26.99 -11.86 -0.49
CA ASP A 36 -28.27 -11.95 -1.21
C ASP A 36 -28.26 -13.04 -2.29
N GLU A 37 -27.09 -13.32 -2.88
CA GLU A 37 -26.87 -14.38 -3.87
C GLU A 37 -26.66 -15.78 -3.23
N GLY A 38 -26.67 -15.88 -1.89
CA GLY A 38 -26.68 -17.15 -1.16
C GLY A 38 -25.38 -17.53 -0.45
N MET A 39 -24.42 -16.60 -0.32
CA MET A 39 -23.24 -16.82 0.52
C MET A 39 -23.66 -16.92 2.01
N PRO A 40 -23.19 -17.93 2.76
CA PRO A 40 -23.57 -18.08 4.16
C PRO A 40 -23.06 -16.93 5.05
N GLN A 41 -23.89 -16.51 6.02
CA GLN A 41 -23.62 -15.37 6.90
C GLN A 41 -22.51 -15.63 7.93
N ASP A 42 -22.19 -16.89 8.20
CA ASP A 42 -21.21 -17.34 9.19
C ASP A 42 -19.84 -17.62 8.57
N VAL A 43 -19.62 -17.26 7.30
CA VAL A 43 -18.31 -17.33 6.66
C VAL A 43 -17.43 -16.18 7.14
N ASN A 44 -16.24 -16.51 7.64
CA ASN A 44 -15.21 -15.52 7.92
C ASN A 44 -14.38 -15.21 6.66
N LEU A 45 -14.70 -14.12 5.97
CA LEU A 45 -14.01 -13.72 4.74
C LEU A 45 -12.72 -12.93 4.94
N GLY A 46 -12.52 -12.32 6.12
CA GLY A 46 -11.34 -11.50 6.40
C GLY A 46 -11.01 -10.50 5.28
N SER A 47 -9.73 -10.39 4.94
CA SER A 47 -9.26 -9.68 3.76
C SER A 47 -8.84 -10.69 2.70
N LEU A 48 -9.43 -10.65 1.50
CA LEU A 48 -9.07 -11.56 0.41
C LEU A 48 -7.60 -11.42 -0.03
N ILE A 49 -6.99 -10.27 0.22
CA ILE A 49 -5.56 -10.02 -0.01
C ILE A 49 -4.70 -11.02 0.80
N GLY A 50 -5.17 -11.43 1.98
CA GLY A 50 -4.52 -12.43 2.82
C GLY A 50 -4.89 -13.89 2.50
N GLY A 51 -5.76 -14.13 1.52
CA GLY A 51 -6.35 -15.42 1.20
C GLY A 51 -7.73 -15.63 1.82
N SER A 52 -8.36 -16.76 1.49
CA SER A 52 -9.72 -17.10 1.90
C SER A 52 -9.95 -18.61 1.75
N GLU A 53 -10.16 -19.30 2.86
CA GLU A 53 -10.45 -20.73 2.85
C GLU A 53 -11.78 -21.04 2.13
N PHE A 54 -12.81 -20.21 2.37
CA PHE A 54 -14.13 -20.38 1.76
C PHE A 54 -14.10 -20.32 0.23
N PHE A 55 -13.33 -19.38 -0.35
CA PHE A 55 -13.18 -19.24 -1.79
C PHE A 55 -12.01 -20.06 -2.37
N GLY A 56 -11.28 -20.80 -1.54
CA GLY A 56 -10.08 -21.51 -1.96
C GLY A 56 -8.97 -20.58 -2.50
N LEU A 57 -8.87 -19.37 -1.93
CA LEU A 57 -7.75 -18.47 -2.18
C LEU A 57 -6.60 -18.82 -1.23
N ASP A 58 -5.43 -19.02 -1.79
CA ASP A 58 -4.21 -19.35 -1.06
C ASP A 58 -3.82 -18.21 -0.11
N ARG A 59 -3.43 -18.60 1.11
CA ARG A 59 -3.00 -17.66 2.15
C ARG A 59 -1.73 -16.92 1.75
N VAL A 60 -1.72 -15.61 2.00
CA VAL A 60 -0.52 -14.76 1.95
C VAL A 60 -0.38 -14.01 3.26
N GLY A 61 0.81 -14.07 3.85
CA GLY A 61 1.17 -13.30 5.03
C GLY A 61 1.72 -11.93 4.66
N TYR A 62 1.48 -10.94 5.53
CA TYR A 62 2.08 -9.62 5.44
C TYR A 62 2.73 -9.27 6.78
N LEU A 63 3.97 -8.85 6.75
CA LEU A 63 4.61 -8.37 7.97
C LEU A 63 3.98 -7.03 8.36
N PRO A 64 3.56 -6.86 9.62
CA PRO A 64 2.85 -5.66 10.07
C PRO A 64 3.81 -4.50 10.36
N LEU A 65 4.66 -4.15 9.38
CA LEU A 65 5.53 -2.99 9.43
C LEU A 65 4.74 -1.72 9.08
N ARG A 66 4.93 -0.66 9.86
CA ARG A 66 4.31 0.65 9.63
C ARG A 66 5.19 1.52 8.74
N VAL A 67 5.26 1.19 7.45
CA VAL A 67 6.13 1.85 6.46
C VAL A 67 5.52 3.13 5.91
N ALA A 68 4.23 3.13 5.62
CA ALA A 68 3.59 4.24 4.90
C ALA A 68 3.07 5.33 5.84
N GLU A 69 2.86 5.02 7.12
CA GLU A 69 2.18 5.87 8.08
C GLU A 69 3.05 7.08 8.48
N LEU A 70 2.41 8.24 8.55
CA LEU A 70 3.04 9.44 9.12
C LEU A 70 3.03 9.36 10.65
N MET A 71 4.15 9.71 11.28
CA MET A 71 4.32 9.66 12.73
C MET A 71 4.99 10.94 13.26
N PRO A 72 4.25 11.89 13.88
CA PRO A 72 2.81 11.86 14.08
C PRO A 72 2.05 11.99 12.75
N ALA A 73 0.81 11.49 12.72
CA ALA A 73 -0.10 11.70 11.60
C ALA A 73 -0.60 13.15 11.54
N PHE A 74 -1.20 13.55 10.42
CA PHE A 74 -2.04 14.74 10.40
C PHE A 74 -3.33 14.48 11.20
N GLU A 75 -3.85 15.51 11.83
CA GLU A 75 -5.16 15.42 12.48
C GLU A 75 -6.24 15.30 11.41
N GLU A 76 -7.03 14.23 11.52
CA GLU A 76 -8.19 14.04 10.66
C GLU A 76 -9.28 15.04 11.00
N GLU A 77 -9.89 15.64 9.98
CA GLU A 77 -10.84 16.72 10.15
C GLU A 77 -11.93 16.62 9.09
N VAL A 78 -13.20 16.64 9.53
CA VAL A 78 -14.34 16.83 8.62
C VAL A 78 -14.43 18.32 8.33
N ILE A 79 -14.16 18.69 7.09
CA ILE A 79 -14.14 20.09 6.62
C ILE A 79 -15.56 20.53 6.24
N GLU A 80 -16.28 19.66 5.54
CA GLU A 80 -17.64 19.89 5.08
C GLU A 80 -18.38 18.56 4.98
N GLU A 81 -19.66 18.57 5.36
CA GLU A 81 -20.52 17.40 5.23
C GLU A 81 -21.95 17.84 4.90
N ASP A 82 -22.48 17.34 3.78
CA ASP A 82 -23.88 17.53 3.37
C ASP A 82 -24.59 16.17 3.24
N GLU A 83 -25.82 16.12 2.73
CA GLU A 83 -26.57 14.86 2.57
C GLU A 83 -25.88 13.86 1.62
N ARG A 84 -25.10 14.33 0.64
CA ARG A 84 -24.52 13.53 -0.44
C ARG A 84 -23.01 13.34 -0.32
N TYR A 85 -22.29 14.31 0.24
CA TYR A 85 -20.84 14.39 0.19
C TYR A 85 -20.23 14.58 1.58
N LEU A 86 -19.04 14.02 1.73
CA LEU A 86 -18.15 14.25 2.86
C LEU A 86 -16.82 14.77 2.32
N VAL A 87 -16.39 15.94 2.79
CA VAL A 87 -15.06 16.48 2.57
C VAL A 87 -14.26 16.32 3.84
N LYS A 88 -13.17 15.55 3.78
CA LYS A 88 -12.36 15.19 4.94
C LYS A 88 -10.87 15.29 4.65
N ARG A 89 -10.11 15.81 5.61
CA ARG A 89 -8.65 15.61 5.69
C ARG A 89 -8.35 14.30 6.39
N TYR A 90 -7.48 13.48 5.80
CA TYR A 90 -7.05 12.19 6.34
C TYR A 90 -5.67 12.26 7.00
N SER A 91 -5.31 11.19 7.68
CA SER A 91 -4.09 11.06 8.49
C SER A 91 -2.76 11.22 7.72
N ASP A 92 -2.78 11.01 6.41
CA ASP A 92 -1.65 11.27 5.49
C ASP A 92 -1.61 12.71 4.95
N GLY A 93 -2.58 13.55 5.34
CA GLY A 93 -2.67 14.97 5.00
C GLY A 93 -3.43 15.28 3.72
N HIS A 94 -3.89 14.28 2.95
CA HIS A 94 -4.71 14.56 1.78
C HIS A 94 -6.13 14.96 2.19
N VAL A 95 -6.77 15.77 1.34
CA VAL A 95 -8.18 16.15 1.45
C VAL A 95 -8.90 15.58 0.25
N SER A 96 -10.01 14.91 0.48
CA SER A 96 -10.84 14.37 -0.58
C SER A 96 -12.31 14.72 -0.35
N ARG A 97 -13.07 14.74 -1.45
CA ARG A 97 -14.53 14.80 -1.46
C ARG A 97 -15.05 13.46 -1.92
N GLY A 98 -15.75 12.77 -1.04
CA GLY A 98 -16.32 11.48 -1.34
C GLY A 98 -17.83 11.44 -1.29
N LEU A 99 -18.41 10.67 -2.21
CA LEU A 99 -19.84 10.40 -2.29
C LEU A 99 -20.25 9.43 -1.15
N LYS A 100 -21.31 9.76 -0.42
CA LYS A 100 -21.87 8.89 0.65
C LYS A 100 -22.80 7.81 0.09
N GLU A 101 -23.44 8.09 -1.04
CA GLU A 101 -24.40 7.18 -1.66
C GLU A 101 -23.78 5.80 -1.91
N GLY A 102 -24.50 4.78 -1.43
CA GLY A 102 -24.12 3.37 -1.52
C GLY A 102 -22.88 2.97 -0.72
N MET A 103 -22.40 3.81 0.21
CA MET A 103 -21.36 3.39 1.15
C MET A 103 -21.83 2.16 1.95
N ALA A 104 -21.00 1.12 2.00
CA ALA A 104 -21.25 -0.10 2.76
C ALA A 104 -19.94 -0.63 3.35
N HIS A 105 -20.00 -1.17 4.57
CA HIS A 105 -18.86 -1.77 5.27
C HIS A 105 -17.59 -0.89 5.28
N GLY A 106 -17.75 0.43 5.42
CA GLY A 106 -16.64 1.38 5.45
C GLY A 106 -16.04 1.74 4.08
N THR A 107 -16.58 1.22 2.98
CA THR A 107 -16.12 1.51 1.61
C THR A 107 -17.14 2.33 0.83
N ARG A 108 -16.69 3.23 -0.04
CA ARG A 108 -17.55 3.98 -0.97
C ARG A 108 -17.74 3.22 -2.27
N LEU A 109 -18.83 3.50 -3.00
CA LEU A 109 -19.10 2.91 -4.32
C LEU A 109 -18.13 3.35 -5.42
N SER A 110 -17.38 4.42 -5.21
CA SER A 110 -16.41 4.95 -6.15
C SER A 110 -15.22 5.58 -5.42
N MET A 111 -14.15 5.82 -6.16
CA MET A 111 -13.02 6.60 -5.66
C MET A 111 -13.46 8.05 -5.36
N ASP A 112 -12.81 8.65 -4.37
CA ASP A 112 -13.03 10.04 -4.00
C ASP A 112 -12.38 10.98 -5.01
N GLN A 113 -12.95 12.18 -5.12
CA GLN A 113 -12.27 13.27 -5.78
C GLN A 113 -11.20 13.83 -4.84
N MET A 114 -9.94 13.71 -5.22
CA MET A 114 -8.84 14.34 -4.49
C MET A 114 -8.87 15.87 -4.67
N LEU A 115 -8.82 16.61 -3.57
CA LEU A 115 -8.88 18.08 -3.55
C LEU A 115 -7.52 18.72 -3.24
N SER A 116 -6.77 18.17 -2.28
CA SER A 116 -5.42 18.65 -1.97
C SER A 116 -4.57 17.56 -1.32
N PHE A 117 -3.26 17.76 -1.32
CA PHE A 117 -2.28 16.82 -0.77
C PHE A 117 -1.32 17.51 0.19
N ALA A 118 -0.53 16.71 0.91
CA ALA A 118 0.38 17.18 1.95
C ALA A 118 1.63 17.91 1.44
N VAL A 119 2.03 17.68 0.19
CA VAL A 119 3.23 18.25 -0.42
C VAL A 119 2.90 18.92 -1.76
N LYS A 120 2.98 20.24 -1.81
CA LYS A 120 2.82 21.00 -3.07
C LYS A 120 4.15 21.51 -3.59
N ASP A 121 5.10 21.73 -2.69
CA ASP A 121 6.42 22.26 -2.99
C ASP A 121 7.48 21.74 -2.02
N ARG A 122 8.69 22.27 -2.16
CA ARG A 122 9.85 21.95 -1.32
C ARG A 122 9.64 22.28 0.16
N ALA A 123 8.97 23.40 0.47
CA ALA A 123 8.77 23.82 1.86
C ALA A 123 7.83 22.84 2.57
N ASP A 124 6.78 22.39 1.89
CA ASP A 124 5.91 21.33 2.39
C ASP A 124 6.66 20.01 2.59
N PHE A 125 7.52 19.62 1.65
CA PHE A 125 8.32 18.39 1.79
C PHE A 125 9.24 18.43 3.02
N GLU A 126 9.97 19.53 3.22
CA GLU A 126 10.78 19.74 4.42
C GLU A 126 9.94 19.69 5.70
N ALA A 127 8.74 20.28 5.68
CA ALA A 127 7.83 20.28 6.81
C ALA A 127 7.34 18.87 7.17
N ILE A 128 7.17 17.95 6.22
CA ILE A 128 6.67 16.60 6.51
C ILE A 128 7.75 15.57 6.79
N LYS A 129 9.02 15.79 6.39
CA LYS A 129 10.13 14.84 6.55
C LYS A 129 10.23 14.25 7.96
N HIS A 130 10.07 15.07 8.99
CA HIS A 130 10.15 14.63 10.39
C HIS A 130 9.11 13.56 10.75
N ARG A 131 8.00 13.46 10.01
CA ARG A 131 6.95 12.44 10.19
C ARG A 131 7.36 11.05 9.67
N PHE A 132 8.46 10.98 8.91
CA PHE A 132 9.07 9.74 8.40
C PHE A 132 10.30 9.34 9.22
N ASN A 133 10.16 9.25 10.53
CA ASN A 133 11.22 8.68 11.37
C ASN A 133 11.29 7.16 11.20
N ALA A 134 12.30 6.68 10.46
CA ALA A 134 12.53 5.24 10.21
C ALA A 134 12.91 4.47 11.48
N LYS A 135 13.55 5.15 12.45
CA LYS A 135 14.02 4.57 13.72
C LYS A 135 12.97 4.61 14.82
N SER A 136 11.75 5.05 14.52
CA SER A 136 10.68 5.04 15.50
C SER A 136 10.38 3.59 15.91
N PRO A 137 10.35 3.27 17.22
CA PRO A 137 10.01 1.92 17.68
C PRO A 137 8.60 1.50 17.25
N ALA A 138 7.72 2.47 16.96
CA ALA A 138 6.38 2.22 16.46
C ALA A 138 6.34 1.76 14.99
N ARG A 139 7.48 1.67 14.28
CA ARG A 139 7.56 1.09 12.92
C ARG A 139 7.40 -0.43 12.92
N THR A 140 7.70 -1.06 14.05
CA THR A 140 7.57 -2.51 14.28
C THR A 140 6.58 -2.78 15.41
N PRO A 141 5.90 -3.94 15.44
CA PRO A 141 5.13 -4.39 16.59
C PRO A 141 5.95 -4.42 17.89
N GLU A 142 5.32 -4.12 19.02
CA GLU A 142 5.94 -4.11 20.35
C GLU A 142 6.55 -5.48 20.72
N TRP A 143 5.79 -6.56 20.53
CA TRP A 143 6.21 -7.94 20.81
C TRP A 143 6.86 -8.61 19.59
N TRP A 144 7.86 -7.94 19.01
CA TRP A 144 8.49 -8.38 17.76
C TRP A 144 9.00 -9.83 17.80
N ASP A 145 9.66 -10.23 18.88
CA ASP A 145 10.24 -11.58 19.00
C ASP A 145 9.16 -12.67 18.98
N ASP A 146 7.95 -12.36 19.46
CA ASP A 146 6.80 -13.27 19.37
C ASP A 146 6.32 -13.40 17.92
N ILE A 147 6.29 -12.30 17.16
CA ILE A 147 5.98 -12.31 15.73
C ILE A 147 7.00 -13.16 14.98
N VAL A 148 8.31 -12.94 15.20
CA VAL A 148 9.38 -13.74 14.58
C VAL A 148 9.19 -15.22 14.91
N ARG A 149 8.93 -15.56 16.17
CA ARG A 149 8.70 -16.96 16.60
C ARG A 149 7.50 -17.59 15.89
N CYS A 150 6.39 -16.86 15.74
CA CYS A 150 5.18 -17.36 15.07
C CYS A 150 5.34 -17.51 13.55
N LEU A 151 6.32 -16.86 12.94
CA LEU A 151 6.58 -16.92 11.50
C LEU A 151 7.59 -18.01 11.10
N LYS A 152 8.23 -18.67 12.08
CA LYS A 152 9.12 -19.81 11.84
C LYS A 152 8.33 -21.00 11.27
N ASP A 153 8.95 -21.70 10.33
CA ASP A 153 8.44 -22.94 9.71
C ASP A 153 7.03 -22.84 9.10
N ARG A 154 6.59 -21.63 8.74
CA ARG A 154 5.31 -21.40 8.06
C ARG A 154 5.27 -22.07 6.68
N ASP A 155 4.07 -22.39 6.23
CA ASP A 155 3.78 -23.06 4.96
C ASP A 155 3.13 -22.16 3.89
N TYR A 156 3.01 -20.86 4.16
CA TYR A 156 2.47 -19.83 3.27
C TYR A 156 3.50 -18.73 2.98
N PRO A 157 3.43 -18.06 1.81
CA PRO A 157 4.34 -16.96 1.47
C PRO A 157 4.14 -15.75 2.40
N LEU A 158 5.22 -15.05 2.72
CA LEU A 158 5.22 -13.83 3.52
C LEU A 158 5.84 -12.66 2.74
N ALA A 159 5.06 -11.60 2.60
CA ALA A 159 5.51 -10.33 2.04
C ALA A 159 6.18 -9.44 3.11
N LEU A 160 7.21 -8.71 2.72
CA LEU A 160 7.91 -7.74 3.58
C LEU A 160 6.99 -6.64 4.12
N THR A 161 6.05 -6.19 3.30
CA THR A 161 5.10 -5.12 3.61
C THR A 161 3.73 -5.49 3.05
N HIS A 162 2.68 -4.83 3.54
CA HIS A 162 1.34 -5.01 2.99
C HIS A 162 1.29 -4.76 1.46
N ASN A 163 0.38 -5.42 0.75
CA ASN A 163 0.21 -5.21 -0.68
C ASN A 163 -0.06 -3.73 -1.00
N GLY A 164 0.60 -3.17 -2.01
CA GLY A 164 0.42 -1.77 -2.40
C GLY A 164 1.05 -0.75 -1.44
N CYS A 165 1.83 -1.17 -0.44
CA CYS A 165 2.28 -0.30 0.64
C CYS A 165 3.32 0.75 0.20
N PHE A 166 4.25 0.38 -0.69
CA PHE A 166 5.36 1.26 -1.06
C PHE A 166 5.81 1.08 -2.51
N GLY A 167 6.03 2.21 -3.17
CA GLY A 167 6.81 2.36 -4.39
C GLY A 167 7.17 3.83 -4.54
N LEU A 168 8.23 4.12 -5.29
CA LEU A 168 8.86 5.43 -5.32
C LEU A 168 7.97 6.48 -5.98
N TYR A 169 7.47 6.22 -7.19
CA TYR A 169 6.54 7.15 -7.85
C TYR A 169 5.17 7.15 -7.16
N SER A 170 4.68 5.99 -6.72
CA SER A 170 3.45 5.90 -5.93
C SER A 170 3.48 6.78 -4.67
N PHE A 171 4.63 6.87 -4.00
CA PHE A 171 4.78 7.74 -2.82
C PHE A 171 4.77 9.22 -3.18
N LEU A 172 5.43 9.62 -4.28
CA LEU A 172 5.30 10.99 -4.81
C LEU A 172 3.84 11.31 -5.09
N ARG A 173 3.13 10.42 -5.78
CA ARG A 173 1.71 10.58 -6.12
C ARG A 173 0.81 10.64 -4.88
N ARG A 174 1.11 9.86 -3.84
CA ARG A 174 0.40 9.93 -2.56
C ARG A 174 0.57 11.29 -1.88
N LEU A 175 1.77 11.85 -1.92
CA LEU A 175 2.10 13.09 -1.20
C LEU A 175 1.77 14.35 -1.98
N MET A 176 1.84 14.30 -3.31
CA MET A 176 1.72 15.47 -4.19
C MET A 176 0.48 15.46 -5.07
N GLY A 177 -0.18 14.31 -5.18
CA GLY A 177 -1.24 14.10 -6.17
C GLY A 177 -0.70 13.74 -7.54
N THR A 178 -1.62 13.35 -8.42
CA THR A 178 -1.27 12.82 -9.75
C THR A 178 -0.57 13.86 -10.62
N GLU A 179 -1.10 15.08 -10.68
CA GLU A 179 -0.59 16.12 -11.57
C GLU A 179 0.84 16.52 -11.18
N ASN A 180 1.05 16.96 -9.94
CA ASN A 180 2.36 17.35 -9.45
C ASN A 180 3.37 16.19 -9.50
N ALA A 181 2.98 14.96 -9.15
CA ALA A 181 3.88 13.82 -9.26
C ALA A 181 4.30 13.51 -10.70
N CYS A 182 3.48 13.85 -11.70
CA CYS A 182 3.84 13.74 -13.12
C CYS A 182 4.74 14.88 -13.60
N THR A 183 4.53 16.11 -13.12
CA THR A 183 5.24 17.29 -13.64
C THR A 183 6.54 17.60 -12.90
N ILE A 184 6.69 17.13 -11.65
CA ILE A 184 7.86 17.44 -10.80
C ILE A 184 9.21 17.10 -11.44
N PHE A 185 9.25 16.06 -12.28
CA PHE A 185 10.46 15.65 -13.01
C PHE A 185 10.98 16.70 -14.01
N TYR A 186 10.14 17.65 -14.38
CA TYR A 186 10.45 18.77 -15.26
C TYR A 186 10.56 20.08 -14.48
N ASP A 187 9.63 20.32 -13.57
CA ASP A 187 9.48 21.60 -12.87
C ASP A 187 10.52 21.80 -11.76
N ASP A 188 10.83 20.75 -10.99
CA ASP A 188 11.87 20.73 -9.95
C ASP A 188 12.50 19.32 -9.86
N PRO A 189 13.38 18.96 -10.83
CA PRO A 189 14.00 17.64 -10.87
C PRO A 189 14.90 17.38 -9.65
N ASP A 190 15.44 18.43 -9.02
CA ASP A 190 16.27 18.29 -7.83
C ASP A 190 15.43 17.88 -6.62
N LEU A 191 14.23 18.45 -6.45
CA LEU A 191 13.27 18.00 -5.44
C LEU A 191 12.81 16.56 -5.72
N ALA A 192 12.53 16.22 -6.98
CA ALA A 192 12.18 14.84 -7.34
C ALA A 192 13.31 13.86 -6.96
N HIS A 193 14.57 14.21 -7.23
CA HIS A 193 15.71 13.39 -6.80
C HIS A 193 15.74 13.23 -5.29
N GLU A 194 15.67 14.34 -4.56
CA GLU A 194 15.76 14.34 -3.10
C GLU A 194 14.63 13.54 -2.43
N MET A 195 13.38 13.70 -2.87
CA MET A 195 12.25 12.94 -2.33
C MET A 195 12.45 11.44 -2.53
N LEU A 196 12.90 11.05 -3.73
CA LEU A 196 13.10 9.66 -4.09
C LEU A 196 14.28 9.02 -3.34
N ASP A 197 15.38 9.75 -3.15
CA ASP A 197 16.52 9.28 -2.34
C ASP A 197 16.12 9.15 -0.86
N PHE A 198 15.43 10.16 -0.32
CA PHE A 198 14.93 10.14 1.05
C PHE A 198 14.03 8.92 1.31
N PHE A 199 13.08 8.62 0.41
CA PHE A 199 12.19 7.49 0.59
C PHE A 199 12.88 6.14 0.38
N THR A 200 13.93 6.08 -0.45
CA THR A 200 14.77 4.89 -0.61
C THR A 200 15.51 4.57 0.69
N ASP A 201 16.24 5.55 1.25
CA ASP A 201 16.97 5.41 2.51
C ASP A 201 16.02 5.09 3.67
N TYR A 202 14.87 5.77 3.71
CA TYR A 202 13.82 5.52 4.70
C TYR A 202 13.30 4.07 4.65
N LEU A 203 12.97 3.55 3.47
CA LEU A 203 12.48 2.18 3.33
C LEU A 203 13.53 1.16 3.77
N ILE A 204 14.79 1.35 3.35
CA ILE A 204 15.89 0.46 3.71
C ILE A 204 16.02 0.40 5.23
N GLU A 205 16.05 1.55 5.91
CA GLU A 205 16.19 1.62 7.36
C GLU A 205 15.00 0.99 8.09
N VAL A 206 13.75 1.26 7.66
CA VAL A 206 12.54 0.68 8.29
C VAL A 206 12.50 -0.84 8.16
N THR A 207 12.93 -1.37 7.00
CA THR A 207 12.85 -2.80 6.70
C THR A 207 14.09 -3.59 7.13
N HIS A 208 15.18 -2.90 7.50
CA HIS A 208 16.46 -3.52 7.83
C HIS A 208 16.32 -4.62 8.90
N ARG A 209 15.62 -4.35 10.00
CA ARG A 209 15.42 -5.34 11.07
C ARG A 209 14.67 -6.58 10.56
N ALA A 210 13.57 -6.37 9.84
CA ALA A 210 12.75 -7.44 9.31
C ALA A 210 13.53 -8.38 8.39
N LEU A 211 14.33 -7.83 7.48
CA LEU A 211 15.13 -8.60 6.52
C LEU A 211 16.25 -9.41 7.17
N ASN A 212 16.71 -9.02 8.37
CA ASN A 212 17.74 -9.74 9.12
C ASN A 212 17.18 -10.83 10.05
N GLU A 213 15.93 -10.68 10.50
CA GLU A 213 15.36 -11.53 11.56
C GLU A 213 14.23 -12.45 11.08
N VAL A 214 13.62 -12.16 9.93
CA VAL A 214 12.49 -12.92 9.37
C VAL A 214 12.85 -13.41 7.97
N GLU A 215 12.56 -14.69 7.71
CA GLU A 215 12.64 -15.23 6.35
C GLU A 215 11.47 -14.67 5.53
N ILE A 216 11.74 -13.74 4.61
CA ILE A 216 10.74 -13.09 3.75
C ILE A 216 10.78 -13.73 2.35
N ASP A 217 9.61 -14.00 1.75
CA ASP A 217 9.56 -14.63 0.42
C ASP A 217 9.55 -13.61 -0.72
N TYR A 218 8.91 -12.46 -0.53
CA TYR A 218 8.84 -11.44 -1.57
C TYR A 218 8.57 -10.03 -1.04
N PHE A 219 8.74 -9.05 -1.92
CA PHE A 219 8.35 -7.67 -1.71
C PHE A 219 7.52 -7.18 -2.90
N ASN A 220 6.32 -6.66 -2.61
CA ASN A 220 5.47 -6.05 -3.62
C ASN A 220 5.91 -4.58 -3.80
N TYR A 221 6.70 -4.33 -4.83
CA TYR A 221 7.08 -2.96 -5.20
C TYR A 221 5.97 -2.32 -6.02
N PHE A 222 5.22 -1.43 -5.39
CA PHE A 222 3.96 -0.91 -5.93
C PHE A 222 4.13 0.41 -6.67
N GLU A 223 4.08 0.37 -7.99
CA GLU A 223 4.13 1.58 -8.82
C GLU A 223 2.85 1.77 -9.64
N ASP A 224 2.03 2.74 -9.23
CA ASP A 224 0.77 3.08 -9.91
C ASP A 224 1.02 4.08 -11.05
N PHE A 225 1.56 3.56 -12.15
CA PHE A 225 1.74 4.33 -13.39
C PHE A 225 0.51 4.29 -14.31
N ALA A 226 -0.55 3.57 -13.97
CA ALA A 226 -1.60 3.23 -14.91
C ALA A 226 -2.47 4.45 -15.26
N PHE A 227 -2.72 4.66 -16.56
CA PHE A 227 -3.71 5.61 -17.03
C PHE A 227 -4.35 5.12 -18.33
N LYS A 228 -5.58 5.57 -18.61
CA LYS A 228 -6.43 5.05 -19.70
C LYS A 228 -5.81 5.12 -21.11
N THR A 229 -4.85 6.02 -21.32
CA THR A 229 -4.17 6.23 -22.61
C THR A 229 -2.70 5.80 -22.62
N GLY A 230 -2.22 5.14 -21.56
CA GLY A 230 -0.83 4.73 -21.39
C GLY A 230 -0.25 5.13 -20.04
N PRO A 231 1.03 4.83 -19.75
CA PRO A 231 1.64 5.14 -18.46
C PRO A 231 1.74 6.65 -18.19
N LEU A 232 1.58 7.04 -16.91
CA LEU A 232 1.70 8.42 -16.43
C LEU A 232 3.13 8.98 -16.56
N VAL A 233 4.15 8.10 -16.54
CA VAL A 233 5.55 8.49 -16.73
C VAL A 233 6.17 7.72 -17.90
N GLY A 234 6.98 8.42 -18.69
CA GLY A 234 7.67 7.83 -19.83
C GLY A 234 8.95 7.07 -19.44
N PRO A 235 9.45 6.17 -20.31
CA PRO A 235 10.67 5.40 -20.06
C PRO A 235 11.93 6.24 -19.78
N LYS A 236 12.00 7.49 -20.27
CA LYS A 236 13.13 8.40 -19.99
C LYS A 236 13.13 8.86 -18.53
N ILE A 237 11.96 9.20 -17.98
CA ILE A 237 11.80 9.55 -16.57
C ILE A 237 12.13 8.32 -15.72
N PHE A 238 11.52 7.18 -16.04
CA PHE A 238 11.76 5.94 -15.31
C PHE A 238 13.26 5.59 -15.23
N ARG A 239 13.97 5.65 -16.37
CA ARG A 239 15.42 5.40 -16.40
C ARG A 239 16.25 6.40 -15.62
N LYS A 240 15.87 7.68 -15.62
CA LYS A 240 16.64 8.74 -14.95
C LYS A 240 16.38 8.76 -13.45
N PHE A 241 15.15 8.50 -13.02
CA PHE A 241 14.72 8.76 -11.64
C PHE A 241 14.36 7.50 -10.84
N LEU A 242 14.04 6.36 -11.48
CA LEU A 242 13.46 5.20 -10.78
C LEU A 242 14.24 3.89 -11.00
N LEU A 243 15.22 3.87 -11.91
CA LEU A 243 16.24 2.82 -12.01
C LEU A 243 17.34 3.04 -10.96
N PRO A 244 18.23 2.03 -10.71
CA PRO A 244 18.97 1.89 -9.46
C PRO A 244 19.47 3.21 -8.89
N ARG A 245 18.95 3.50 -7.71
CA ARG A 245 19.31 4.59 -6.82
C ARG A 245 20.36 4.09 -5.84
#